data_AF-A0A4Q2XBV6-F1
#
_entry.id   AF-A0A4Q2XBV6-F1
#
_cell.length_a   1.000
_cell.length_b   1.000
_cell.length_c   1.000
_cell.angle_alpha   90.00
_cell.angle_beta   90.00
_cell.angle_gamma   90.00
#
_symmetry.space_group_name_H-M   'P 1'
#
loop_
_entity.id
_entity.type
_entity.pdbx_description
1 polymer ?
#
loop_
_entity_poly.entity_id
_entity_poly.type
_entity_poly.pdbx_seq_one_letter_code
_entity_poly.pdbx_strand_id
1 'polypeptide(L)'
;MMRLPFYLDLGGIRAVHATWYPELVARVEGRSLEDGAFFLAGATPRTPEGEALEVLLRGLSIPLPQGTSFLDHSASPRTRIRARWWESASEGVGYDALIFPANPDLPALPVDAQALALIPGYPEDAPPVFFGHYLKAADSPLAPERHNVACLDHGGGSHGPLVAYRWNGERHIRPEGYVVHG
;
A
#
# COMPACT_ATOMS: atom_id res chain seq x y z
N MET A 1 14.98 15.48 7.75
CA MET A 1 14.37 14.35 7.01
C MET A 1 13.39 14.85 5.93
N MET A 2 13.66 15.98 5.26
CA MET A 2 12.74 16.61 4.27
C MET A 2 13.14 16.38 2.80
N ARG A 3 14.27 15.69 2.58
CA ARG A 3 14.89 15.45 1.26
C ARG A 3 14.67 14.04 0.72
N LEU A 4 14.09 13.15 1.53
CA LEU A 4 13.81 11.80 1.07
C LEU A 4 12.64 11.85 0.09
N PRO A 5 12.71 11.10 -1.03
CA PRO A 5 11.64 11.10 -2.00
C PRO A 5 10.42 10.33 -1.46
N PHE A 6 9.22 10.66 -1.94
CA PHE A 6 7.99 9.97 -1.55
C PHE A 6 7.85 8.58 -2.18
N TYR A 7 8.53 8.36 -3.30
CA TYR A 7 8.60 7.11 -4.04
C TYR A 7 9.95 7.02 -4.77
N LEU A 8 10.31 5.83 -5.25
CA LEU A 8 11.42 5.61 -6.16
C LEU A 8 10.88 4.90 -7.40
N ASP A 9 11.16 5.44 -8.59
CA ASP A 9 11.07 4.72 -9.86
C ASP A 9 12.49 4.63 -10.42
N LEU A 10 13.06 3.44 -10.41
CA LEU A 10 14.42 3.17 -10.89
C LEU A 10 14.41 2.53 -12.28
N GLY A 11 13.26 2.56 -12.98
CA GLY A 11 13.03 1.91 -14.26
C GLY A 11 12.81 0.41 -14.14
N GLY A 12 13.77 -0.32 -13.58
CA GLY A 12 13.69 -1.78 -13.39
C GLY A 12 12.86 -2.21 -12.18
N ILE A 13 12.75 -1.35 -11.17
CA ILE A 13 11.98 -1.56 -9.93
C ILE A 13 11.43 -0.24 -9.42
N ARG A 14 10.40 -0.36 -8.56
CA ARG A 14 9.77 0.74 -7.85
C ARG A 14 9.73 0.50 -6.35
N ALA A 15 9.75 1.57 -5.58
CA ALA A 15 9.50 1.52 -4.15
C ALA A 15 8.58 2.68 -3.72
N VAL A 16 7.68 2.41 -2.79
CA VAL A 16 6.80 3.43 -2.18
C VAL A 16 6.50 3.05 -0.74
N HIS A 17 6.22 4.02 0.13
CA HIS A 17 6.00 3.67 1.53
C HIS A 17 4.76 2.79 1.75
N ALA A 18 3.62 3.13 1.13
CA ALA A 18 2.36 2.40 1.35
C ALA A 18 1.63 2.01 0.05
N THR A 19 1.33 2.95 -0.84
CA THR A 19 0.52 2.69 -2.05
C THR A 19 1.22 3.20 -3.29
N TRP A 20 1.32 2.39 -4.34
CA TRP A 20 1.66 2.91 -5.66
C TRP A 20 0.40 3.29 -6.42
N TYR A 21 0.17 4.59 -6.57
CA TYR A 21 -0.97 5.12 -7.34
C TYR A 21 -0.42 6.07 -8.41
N PRO A 22 -0.43 5.71 -9.71
CA PRO A 22 0.21 6.48 -10.77
C PRO A 22 -0.16 7.97 -10.82
N GLU A 23 -1.46 8.29 -10.70
CA GLU A 23 -1.94 9.68 -10.71
C GLU A 23 -1.44 10.51 -9.52
N LEU A 24 -1.29 9.89 -8.35
CA LEU A 24 -0.81 10.56 -7.14
C LEU A 24 0.72 10.64 -7.10
N VAL A 25 1.41 9.64 -7.66
CA VAL A 25 2.85 9.67 -7.92
C VAL A 25 3.18 10.87 -8.82
N ALA A 26 2.47 11.03 -9.94
CA ALA A 26 2.66 12.16 -10.86
C ALA A 26 2.40 13.52 -10.18
N ARG A 27 1.48 13.58 -9.21
CA ARG A 27 1.16 14.82 -8.48
C ARG A 27 2.29 15.30 -7.56
N VAL A 28 3.08 14.37 -7.01
CA VAL A 28 4.20 14.68 -6.11
C VAL A 28 5.57 14.61 -6.80
N GLU A 29 5.60 14.33 -8.10
CA GLU A 29 6.83 14.27 -8.88
C GLU A 29 7.58 15.62 -8.84
N GLY A 30 8.88 15.57 -8.54
CA GLY A 30 9.72 16.76 -8.40
C GLY A 30 9.40 17.65 -7.18
N ARG A 31 8.45 17.25 -6.32
CA ARG A 31 8.12 17.98 -5.09
C ARG A 31 9.04 17.59 -3.94
N SER A 32 9.22 18.52 -3.01
CA SER A 32 10.05 18.34 -1.82
C SER A 32 9.36 18.96 -0.61
N LEU A 33 9.53 18.36 0.57
CA LEU A 33 9.06 18.96 1.83
C LEU A 33 9.90 20.17 2.25
N GLU A 34 10.99 20.48 1.55
CA GLU A 34 11.73 21.74 1.73
C GLU A 34 10.98 22.95 1.15
N ASP A 35 10.03 22.74 0.23
CA ASP A 35 9.10 23.78 -0.22
C ASP A 35 8.03 23.98 0.85
N GLY A 36 8.07 25.12 1.54
CA GLY A 36 7.13 25.45 2.62
C GLY A 36 5.67 25.50 2.17
N ALA A 37 5.38 25.90 0.92
CA ALA A 37 4.02 25.91 0.41
C ALA A 37 3.52 24.48 0.19
N PHE A 38 4.34 23.63 -0.43
CA PHE A 38 4.03 22.21 -0.61
C PHE A 38 3.91 21.49 0.74
N PHE A 39 4.79 21.78 1.70
CA PHE A 39 4.73 21.21 3.04
C PHE A 39 3.41 21.51 3.73
N LEU A 40 2.97 22.77 3.72
CA LEU A 40 1.68 23.17 4.31
C LEU A 40 0.49 22.55 3.57
N ALA A 41 0.52 22.52 2.24
CA ALA A 41 -0.51 21.89 1.44
C ALA A 41 -0.61 20.38 1.75
N GLY A 42 0.52 19.67 1.76
CA GLY A 42 0.62 18.25 2.07
C GLY A 42 0.24 17.89 3.52
N ALA A 43 0.39 18.82 4.45
CA ALA A 43 -0.06 18.66 5.84
C ALA A 43 -1.56 18.97 6.03
N THR A 44 -2.24 19.51 5.03
CA THR A 44 -3.65 19.90 5.10
C THR A 44 -4.53 18.80 4.49
N PRO A 45 -5.41 18.15 5.26
CA PRO A 45 -6.33 17.15 4.71
C PRO A 45 -7.24 17.75 3.63
N ARG A 46 -7.54 16.97 2.58
CA ARG A 46 -8.40 17.32 1.42
C ARG A 46 -7.83 18.36 0.46
N THR A 47 -6.56 18.74 0.58
CA THR A 47 -5.85 19.36 -0.53
C THR A 47 -5.39 18.27 -1.51
N PRO A 48 -5.17 18.59 -2.80
CA PRO A 48 -4.64 17.62 -3.75
C PRO A 48 -3.32 16.98 -3.30
N GLU A 49 -2.44 17.75 -2.66
CA GLU A 49 -1.15 17.30 -2.11
C GLU A 49 -1.35 16.43 -0.87
N GLY A 50 -2.22 16.85 0.04
CA GLY A 50 -2.55 16.11 1.27
C GLY A 50 -3.18 14.76 0.96
N GLU A 51 -4.09 14.69 -0.01
CA GLU A 51 -4.66 13.43 -0.48
C GLU A 51 -3.60 12.52 -1.12
N ALA A 52 -2.69 13.08 -1.93
CA ALA A 52 -1.61 12.29 -2.51
C ALA A 52 -0.68 11.72 -1.43
N LEU A 53 -0.23 12.54 -0.48
CA LEU A 53 0.62 12.08 0.61
C LEU A 53 -0.10 11.10 1.54
N GLU A 54 -1.39 11.30 1.81
CA GLU A 54 -2.20 10.35 2.59
C GLU A 54 -2.20 8.96 1.93
N VAL A 55 -2.45 8.86 0.63
CA VAL A 55 -2.49 7.56 -0.04
C VAL A 55 -1.09 6.94 -0.19
N LEU A 56 -0.11 7.71 -0.67
CA LEU A 56 1.26 7.21 -0.94
C LEU A 56 1.98 6.79 0.35
N LEU A 57 1.78 7.54 1.44
CA LEU A 57 2.48 7.31 2.71
C LEU A 57 1.64 6.58 3.75
N ARG A 58 0.31 6.65 3.69
CA ARG A 58 -0.55 6.02 4.71
C ARG A 58 -1.45 4.92 4.19
N GLY A 59 -1.48 4.65 2.89
CA GLY A 59 -2.21 3.53 2.31
C GLY A 59 -3.56 3.95 1.73
N LEU A 60 -4.00 3.27 0.68
CA LEU A 60 -5.33 3.46 0.10
C LEU A 60 -6.39 2.92 1.05
N SER A 61 -7.15 3.83 1.65
CA SER A 61 -8.26 3.47 2.53
C SER A 61 -9.60 3.66 1.82
N ILE A 62 -10.44 2.62 1.79
CA ILE A 62 -11.80 2.69 1.22
C ILE A 62 -12.86 2.51 2.33
N PRO A 63 -13.97 3.27 2.29
CA PRO A 63 -15.02 3.16 3.30
C PRO A 63 -15.76 1.82 3.21
N LEU A 64 -16.18 1.30 4.35
CA LEU A 64 -17.16 0.22 4.42
C LEU A 64 -18.59 0.77 4.24
N PRO A 65 -19.57 -0.08 3.89
CA PRO A 65 -20.97 0.30 3.90
C PRO A 65 -21.40 0.87 5.26
N GLN A 66 -22.35 1.80 5.24
CA GLN A 66 -22.82 2.46 6.45
C GLN A 66 -23.32 1.43 7.48
N GLY A 67 -22.89 1.60 8.73
CA GLY A 67 -23.25 0.70 9.83
C GLY A 67 -22.37 -0.56 9.94
N THR A 68 -21.40 -0.75 9.04
CA THR A 68 -20.44 -1.84 9.12
C THR A 68 -19.13 -1.38 9.77
N SER A 69 -18.60 -2.21 10.65
CA SER A 69 -17.25 -2.09 11.18
C SER A 69 -16.65 -3.47 11.48
N PHE A 70 -15.34 -3.51 11.63
CA PHE A 70 -14.59 -4.68 12.08
C PHE A 70 -13.51 -4.24 13.08
N LEU A 71 -12.94 -5.17 13.85
CA LEU A 71 -11.82 -4.87 14.73
C LEU A 71 -10.50 -5.07 13.98
N ASP A 72 -9.58 -4.12 14.08
CA ASP A 72 -8.21 -4.32 13.60
C ASP A 72 -7.38 -5.20 14.55
N HIS A 73 -6.12 -5.46 14.19
CA HIS A 73 -5.18 -6.24 15.01
C HIS A 73 -4.92 -5.63 16.41
N SER A 74 -5.28 -4.36 16.63
CA SER A 74 -5.20 -3.67 17.92
C SER A 74 -6.55 -3.61 18.63
N ALA A 75 -7.51 -4.46 18.24
CA ALA A 75 -8.88 -4.50 18.76
C ALA A 75 -9.63 -3.15 18.64
N SER A 76 -9.25 -2.31 17.69
CA SER A 76 -9.89 -1.01 17.45
C SER A 76 -10.93 -1.11 16.33
N PRO A 77 -12.16 -0.57 16.52
CA PRO A 77 -13.18 -0.60 15.49
C PRO A 77 -12.80 0.28 14.30
N ARG A 78 -12.91 -0.28 13.09
CA ARG A 78 -12.63 0.38 11.81
C ARG A 78 -13.86 0.35 10.93
N THR A 79 -14.16 1.49 10.31
CA THR A 79 -15.21 1.67 9.30
C THR A 79 -14.65 1.81 7.89
N ARG A 80 -13.34 1.58 7.74
CA ARG A 80 -12.62 1.65 6.47
C ARG A 80 -11.60 0.52 6.43
N ILE A 81 -11.42 -0.07 5.27
CA ILE A 81 -10.34 -1.03 5.05
C ILE A 81 -9.14 -0.35 4.42
N ARG A 82 -7.97 -0.96 4.54
CA ARG A 82 -6.83 -0.68 3.66
C ARG A 82 -6.92 -1.65 2.49
N ALA A 83 -7.10 -1.13 1.28
CA ALA A 83 -7.34 -1.95 0.12
C ALA A 83 -6.04 -2.50 -0.49
N ARG A 84 -6.12 -3.70 -1.08
CA ARG A 84 -5.15 -4.24 -2.04
C ARG A 84 -5.20 -3.42 -3.31
N TRP A 85 -4.48 -2.31 -3.30
CA TRP A 85 -4.48 -1.32 -4.38
C TRP A 85 -3.99 -1.87 -5.73
N TRP A 86 -3.28 -3.01 -5.72
CA TRP A 86 -2.76 -3.64 -6.93
C TRP A 86 -3.78 -4.49 -7.67
N GLU A 87 -4.88 -4.92 -7.04
CA GLU A 87 -5.84 -5.81 -7.68
C GLU A 87 -6.64 -5.10 -8.77
N SER A 88 -6.93 -5.81 -9.85
CA SER A 88 -7.95 -5.38 -10.81
C SER A 88 -9.31 -5.68 -10.21
N ALA A 89 -9.95 -4.66 -9.65
CA ALA A 89 -11.25 -4.80 -9.02
C ALA A 89 -12.30 -5.19 -10.09
N SER A 90 -12.89 -6.38 -9.94
CA SER A 90 -13.99 -6.85 -10.78
C SER A 90 -15.30 -6.81 -10.01
N GLU A 91 -16.42 -6.67 -10.72
CA GLU A 91 -17.75 -6.71 -10.10
C GLU A 91 -17.95 -8.03 -9.34
N GLY A 92 -18.46 -7.93 -8.11
CA GLY A 92 -18.73 -9.09 -7.26
C GLY A 92 -17.62 -9.45 -6.26
N VAL A 93 -16.48 -8.74 -6.25
CA VAL A 93 -15.48 -8.91 -5.20
C VAL A 93 -15.97 -8.35 -3.85
N GLY A 94 -15.62 -9.05 -2.76
CA GLY A 94 -15.96 -8.65 -1.39
C GLY A 94 -14.87 -7.82 -0.71
N TYR A 95 -15.24 -7.05 0.32
CA TYR A 95 -14.28 -6.28 1.12
C TYR A 95 -13.25 -7.16 1.84
N ASP A 96 -13.62 -8.39 2.20
CA ASP A 96 -12.77 -9.44 2.78
C ASP A 96 -11.66 -9.90 1.84
N ALA A 97 -11.94 -9.94 0.53
CA ALA A 97 -10.94 -10.24 -0.50
C ALA A 97 -10.04 -9.04 -0.82
N LEU A 98 -10.55 -7.81 -0.63
CA LEU A 98 -9.82 -6.57 -0.92
C LEU A 98 -9.00 -6.03 0.25
N ILE A 99 -9.22 -6.46 1.49
CA ILE A 99 -8.46 -5.95 2.64
C ILE A 99 -7.02 -6.49 2.65
N PHE A 100 -6.09 -5.62 3.04
CA PHE A 100 -4.70 -5.98 3.33
C PHE A 100 -4.18 -5.26 4.59
N PRO A 101 -3.46 -5.96 5.50
CA PRO A 101 -3.37 -7.42 5.60
C PRO A 101 -4.76 -8.06 5.76
N ALA A 102 -4.89 -9.34 5.41
CA ALA A 102 -6.16 -10.05 5.54
C ALA A 102 -6.67 -10.03 6.98
N ASN A 103 -7.98 -9.85 7.16
CA ASN A 103 -8.61 -9.86 8.46
C ASN A 103 -9.82 -10.82 8.44
N PRO A 104 -9.81 -11.91 9.23
CA PRO A 104 -10.90 -12.89 9.23
C PRO A 104 -12.21 -12.37 9.84
N ASP A 105 -12.17 -11.29 10.62
CA ASP A 105 -13.37 -10.71 11.26
C ASP A 105 -14.16 -9.80 10.31
N LEU A 106 -13.60 -9.49 9.13
CA LEU A 106 -14.29 -8.68 8.13
C LEU A 106 -15.23 -9.57 7.30
N PRO A 107 -16.56 -9.36 7.35
CA PRO A 107 -17.50 -10.16 6.58
C PRO A 107 -17.35 -9.93 5.07
N ALA A 108 -17.68 -10.98 4.30
CA ALA A 108 -17.76 -10.93 2.84
C ALA A 108 -18.95 -10.09 2.38
N LEU A 109 -18.74 -8.77 2.34
CA LEU A 109 -19.71 -7.79 1.87
C LEU A 109 -19.35 -7.36 0.44
N PRO A 110 -20.33 -7.27 -0.47
CA PRO A 110 -20.07 -6.82 -1.83
C PRO A 110 -19.56 -5.38 -1.82
N VAL A 111 -18.55 -5.12 -2.65
CA VAL A 111 -17.98 -3.77 -2.83
C VAL A 111 -18.76 -3.08 -3.94
N ASP A 112 -19.25 -1.87 -3.68
CA ASP A 112 -19.97 -1.09 -4.68
C ASP A 112 -19.03 -0.48 -5.73
N ALA A 113 -19.60 -0.07 -6.87
CA ALA A 113 -18.84 0.48 -7.99
C ALA A 113 -18.05 1.76 -7.62
N GLN A 114 -18.52 2.56 -6.66
CA GLN A 114 -17.84 3.78 -6.24
C GLN A 114 -16.57 3.45 -5.45
N ALA A 115 -16.66 2.49 -4.53
CA ALA A 115 -15.51 2.00 -3.78
C ALA A 115 -14.51 1.26 -4.67
N LEU A 116 -14.98 0.45 -5.65
CA LEU A 116 -14.12 -0.21 -6.63
C LEU A 116 -13.35 0.80 -7.49
N ALA A 117 -13.98 1.90 -7.89
CA ALA A 117 -13.34 2.94 -8.70
C ALA A 117 -12.18 3.68 -7.99
N LEU A 118 -12.06 3.54 -6.66
CA LEU A 118 -10.93 4.10 -5.90
C LEU A 118 -9.65 3.26 -6.02
N ILE A 119 -9.75 2.02 -6.52
CA ILE A 119 -8.64 1.08 -6.59
C ILE A 119 -7.91 1.29 -7.92
N PRO A 120 -6.64 1.75 -7.90
CA PRO A 120 -5.94 2.07 -9.15
C PRO A 120 -5.57 0.83 -9.96
N GLY A 121 -5.50 -0.34 -9.31
CA GLY A 121 -4.87 -1.52 -9.87
C GLY A 121 -3.37 -1.32 -10.06
N TYR A 122 -2.67 -2.40 -10.38
CA TYR A 122 -1.29 -2.35 -10.82
C TYR A 122 -1.10 -3.30 -12.01
N PRO A 123 -0.60 -2.85 -13.18
CA PRO A 123 -0.50 -3.70 -14.35
C PRO A 123 0.41 -4.91 -14.13
N GLU A 124 0.11 -6.05 -14.76
CA GLU A 124 0.91 -7.26 -14.65
C GLU A 124 2.28 -7.16 -15.33
N ASP A 125 2.40 -6.31 -16.34
CA ASP A 125 3.62 -6.05 -17.11
C ASP A 125 4.46 -4.89 -16.55
N ALA A 126 3.97 -4.19 -15.52
CA ALA A 126 4.69 -3.12 -14.86
C ALA A 126 5.91 -3.64 -14.06
N PRO A 127 6.95 -2.81 -13.84
CA PRO A 127 8.11 -3.17 -13.01
C PRO A 127 7.71 -3.69 -11.63
N PRO A 128 8.50 -4.58 -10.99
CA PRO A 128 8.32 -4.93 -9.59
C PRO A 128 8.20 -3.70 -8.69
N VAL A 129 7.21 -3.71 -7.80
CA VAL A 129 7.01 -2.65 -6.80
C VAL A 129 7.06 -3.21 -5.39
N PHE A 130 7.87 -2.56 -4.55
CA PHE A 130 8.06 -2.89 -3.15
C PHE A 130 7.42 -1.82 -2.26
N PHE A 131 6.69 -2.23 -1.24
CA PHE A 131 6.04 -1.31 -0.31
C PHE A 131 6.06 -1.82 1.13
N GLY A 132 5.63 -0.98 2.07
CA GLY A 132 5.57 -1.31 3.49
C GLY A 132 4.32 -0.72 4.15
N HIS A 133 4.44 -0.22 5.39
CA HIS A 133 3.40 0.44 6.20
C HIS A 133 2.23 -0.43 6.68
N TYR A 134 1.92 -1.50 5.96
CA TYR A 134 0.74 -2.31 6.22
C TYR A 134 0.92 -3.33 7.35
N LEU A 135 2.13 -3.46 7.93
CA LEU A 135 2.43 -4.32 9.09
C LEU A 135 1.82 -5.73 8.98
N LYS A 136 2.31 -6.52 8.02
CA LYS A 136 1.93 -7.94 7.93
C LYS A 136 2.33 -8.69 9.19
N ALA A 137 1.63 -9.79 9.46
CA ALA A 137 2.00 -10.70 10.54
C ALA A 137 3.46 -11.16 10.38
N ALA A 138 4.21 -11.20 11.49
CA ALA A 138 5.64 -11.47 11.49
C ALA A 138 6.02 -12.82 10.87
N ASP A 139 5.12 -13.79 10.95
CA ASP A 139 5.23 -15.16 10.42
C ASP A 139 4.66 -15.30 9.00
N SER A 140 4.25 -14.20 8.36
CA SER A 140 3.78 -14.23 6.97
C SER A 140 4.87 -14.80 6.05
N PRO A 141 4.51 -15.64 5.07
CA PRO A 141 5.47 -16.18 4.11
C PRO A 141 6.28 -15.08 3.42
N LEU A 142 7.56 -15.35 3.18
CA LEU A 142 8.44 -14.53 2.35
C LEU A 142 8.14 -14.78 0.87
N ALA A 143 6.96 -14.32 0.46
CA ALA A 143 6.44 -14.46 -0.89
C ALA A 143 5.78 -13.15 -1.30
N PRO A 144 5.76 -12.84 -2.61
CA PRO A 144 5.14 -11.63 -3.10
C PRO A 144 3.61 -11.76 -3.10
N GLU A 145 2.90 -10.64 -2.95
CA GLU A 145 1.43 -10.62 -2.99
C GLU A 145 0.92 -10.90 -4.41
N ARG A 146 1.72 -10.53 -5.40
CA ARG A 146 1.58 -10.91 -6.81
C ARG A 146 2.96 -10.97 -7.44
N HIS A 147 3.14 -11.60 -8.60
CA HIS A 147 4.44 -11.76 -9.25
C HIS A 147 5.27 -10.46 -9.39
N ASN A 148 4.66 -9.28 -9.41
CA ASN A 148 5.35 -7.98 -9.47
C ASN A 148 5.01 -7.03 -8.31
N VAL A 149 4.41 -7.49 -7.21
CA VAL A 149 4.02 -6.67 -6.06
C VAL A 149 4.42 -7.36 -4.75
N ALA A 150 5.21 -6.70 -3.91
CA ALA A 150 5.64 -7.25 -2.62
C ALA A 150 5.59 -6.23 -1.49
N CYS A 151 4.89 -6.58 -0.42
CA CYS A 151 5.00 -5.90 0.86
C CYS A 151 6.21 -6.47 1.62
N LEU A 152 7.13 -5.60 2.04
CA LEU A 152 8.30 -5.95 2.85
C LEU A 152 8.09 -5.63 4.35
N ASP A 153 6.96 -5.03 4.71
CA ASP A 153 6.67 -4.67 6.09
C ASP A 153 6.08 -5.85 6.86
N HIS A 154 6.97 -6.70 7.36
CA HIS A 154 6.67 -7.78 8.29
C HIS A 154 6.74 -7.34 9.76
N GLY A 155 6.65 -6.03 10.04
CA GLY A 155 6.68 -5.51 11.42
C GLY A 155 8.08 -5.37 12.01
N GLY A 156 9.11 -5.17 11.18
CA GLY A 156 10.52 -4.99 11.61
C GLY A 156 10.77 -3.82 12.57
N GLY A 157 9.84 -2.86 12.66
CA GLY A 157 9.88 -1.76 13.62
C GLY A 157 9.21 -2.07 14.98
N SER A 158 8.64 -3.26 15.14
CA SER A 158 7.91 -3.67 16.35
C SER A 158 8.36 -5.05 16.84
N HIS A 159 7.63 -6.10 16.51
CA HIS A 159 7.85 -7.47 16.99
C HIS A 159 8.21 -8.45 15.89
N GLY A 160 8.23 -7.99 14.63
CA GLY A 160 8.53 -8.84 13.49
C GLY A 160 9.94 -8.66 12.94
N PRO A 161 10.32 -9.46 11.94
CA PRO A 161 11.62 -9.36 11.30
C PRO A 161 11.75 -8.11 10.44
N LEU A 162 12.97 -7.59 10.33
CA LEU A 162 13.30 -6.61 9.29
C LEU A 162 13.55 -7.36 7.97
N VAL A 163 12.64 -7.21 7.01
CA VAL A 163 12.68 -7.89 5.72
C VAL A 163 13.10 -6.93 4.62
N ALA A 164 14.01 -7.39 3.77
CA ALA A 164 14.44 -6.70 2.57
C ALA A 164 14.31 -7.63 1.35
N TYR A 165 14.39 -7.04 0.16
CA TYR A 165 14.45 -7.79 -1.08
C TYR A 165 15.68 -7.38 -1.89
N ARG A 166 16.47 -8.37 -2.31
CA ARG A 166 17.65 -8.16 -3.15
C ARG A 166 17.28 -8.41 -4.61
N TRP A 167 16.97 -7.33 -5.30
CA TRP A 167 16.69 -7.37 -6.73
C TRP A 167 17.95 -7.59 -7.56
N ASN A 168 17.86 -8.43 -8.59
CA ASN A 168 18.96 -8.82 -9.47
C ASN A 168 18.58 -8.76 -10.96
N GLY A 169 17.73 -7.79 -11.34
CA GLY A 169 17.33 -7.58 -12.74
C GLY A 169 16.04 -8.32 -13.15
N GLU A 170 15.48 -9.15 -12.28
CA GLU A 170 14.29 -9.93 -12.61
C GLU A 170 13.00 -9.09 -12.67
N ARG A 171 12.08 -9.45 -13.56
CA ARG A 171 10.75 -8.82 -13.64
C ARG A 171 9.71 -9.44 -12.71
N HIS A 172 9.94 -10.68 -12.27
CA HIS A 172 9.04 -11.38 -11.36
C HIS A 172 9.78 -11.57 -10.04
N ILE A 173 9.18 -11.09 -8.97
CA ILE A 173 9.66 -11.20 -7.60
C ILE A 173 9.69 -12.68 -7.21
N ARG A 174 10.82 -13.13 -6.66
CA ARG A 174 11.02 -14.56 -6.31
C ARG A 174 11.29 -14.73 -4.82
N PRO A 175 10.78 -15.78 -4.16
CA PRO A 175 11.05 -16.03 -2.75
C PRO A 175 12.54 -16.01 -2.37
N GLU A 176 13.43 -16.44 -3.26
CA GLU A 176 14.89 -16.50 -3.00
C GLU A 176 15.55 -15.11 -2.93
N GLY A 177 14.86 -14.06 -3.39
CA GLY A 177 15.32 -12.67 -3.31
C GLY A 177 15.08 -12.03 -1.93
N TYR A 178 14.22 -12.62 -1.09
CA TYR A 178 13.94 -12.10 0.24
C TYR A 178 15.11 -12.35 1.20
N VAL A 179 15.44 -11.33 2.00
CA VAL A 179 16.49 -11.38 3.01
C VAL A 179 15.91 -10.90 4.33
N VAL A 180 16.16 -11.66 5.40
CA VAL A 180 15.72 -11.31 6.75
C VAL A 180 16.92 -10.90 7.59
N HIS A 181 16.82 -9.75 8.23
CA HIS A 181 17.75 -9.35 9.29
C HIS A 181 17.15 -9.73 10.65
N GLY A 182 17.90 -10.50 11.42
CA GLY A 182 17.61 -10.94 12.78
C GLY A 182 18.89 -10.99 13.60
#